data_AF-A0A8T4I291-F1
#
_entry.id   AF-A0A8T4I291-F1
#
_cell.length_a   1.000
_cell.length_b   1.000
_cell.length_c   1.000
_cell.angle_alpha   90.00
_cell.angle_beta   90.00
_cell.angle_gamma   90.00
#
_symmetry.space_group_name_H-M   'P 1'
#
loop_
_entity.id
_entity.type
_entity.pdbx_description
1 polymer ?
#
loop_
_entity_poly.entity_id
_entity_poly.type
_entity_poly.pdbx_seq_one_letter_code
_entity_poly.pdbx_strand_id
1 'polypeptide(L)' 'MTEQTEQKQGISAAINVDGDRVLMVRRRVKEGELMWQFPAGGIEDGETAEQAAVRETQ' A
#
# COMPACT_ATOMS: atom_id res chain seq x y z
N MET A 1 -17.00 -28.60 -1.48
CA MET A 1 -16.93 -27.39 -0.64
C MET A 1 -15.45 -27.08 -0.48
N THR A 2 -14.89 -26.26 -1.36
CA THR A 2 -13.47 -25.90 -1.32
C THR A 2 -13.33 -24.65 -0.46
N GLU A 3 -12.76 -24.80 0.72
CA GLU A 3 -12.33 -23.67 1.55
C GLU A 3 -11.18 -22.97 0.80
N GLN A 4 -11.48 -21.83 0.18
CA GLN A 4 -10.45 -20.89 -0.25
C GLN A 4 -9.89 -20.27 1.02
N THR A 5 -8.70 -20.69 1.42
CA THR A 5 -7.92 -19.97 2.42
C THR A 5 -7.54 -18.64 1.77
N GLU A 6 -8.28 -17.56 2.06
CA GLU A 6 -7.84 -16.20 1.73
C GLU A 6 -6.52 -15.96 2.49
N GLN A 7 -5.40 -16.28 1.85
CA GLN A 7 -4.10 -15.86 2.35
C GLN A 7 -4.13 -14.33 2.37
N LYS A 8 -4.17 -13.74 3.56
CA LYS A 8 -4.06 -12.29 3.73
C LYS A 8 -2.68 -11.89 3.24
N GLN A 9 -2.64 -11.39 2.01
CA GLN A 9 -1.48 -10.77 1.41
C GLN A 9 -1.02 -9.63 2.33
N GLY A 10 0.29 -9.59 2.64
CA GLY A 10 0.86 -8.51 3.43
C GLY A 10 0.66 -7.16 2.72
N ILE A 11 0.62 -6.07 3.48
CA ILE A 11 0.52 -4.72 2.91
C ILE A 11 1.84 -3.99 3.18
N SER A 12 2.35 -3.31 2.17
CA SER A 12 3.48 -2.39 2.31
C SER A 12 3.00 -0.95 2.08
N ALA A 13 3.59 -0.01 2.82
CA ALA A 13 3.33 1.42 2.70
C ALA A 13 4.65 2.18 2.66
N ALA A 14 4.75 3.18 1.78
CA ALA A 14 5.93 4.01 1.59
C ALA A 14 5.71 5.42 2.12
N ILE A 15 6.68 5.94 2.89
CA ILE A 15 6.69 7.35 3.34
C ILE A 15 7.79 8.06 2.57
N ASN A 16 7.45 8.69 1.44
CA ASN A 16 8.40 9.49 0.65
C ASN A 16 8.51 10.90 1.24
N VAL A 17 9.72 11.32 1.60
CA VAL A 17 10.00 12.61 2.25
C VAL A 17 10.67 13.57 1.25
N ASP A 18 10.16 14.81 1.18
CA ASP A 18 10.78 15.94 0.46
C ASP A 18 10.89 17.13 1.42
N GLY A 19 12.06 17.30 2.03
CA GLY A 19 12.29 18.28 3.09
C GLY A 19 11.45 17.98 4.34
N ASP A 20 10.52 18.88 4.66
CA ASP A 20 9.56 18.75 5.75
C ASP A 20 8.18 18.21 5.30
N ARG A 21 8.08 17.77 4.03
CA ARG A 21 6.82 17.29 3.43
C ARG A 21 6.87 15.79 3.20
N VAL A 22 5.68 15.17 3.19
CA VAL A 22 5.48 13.77 2.81
C VAL A 22 4.49 13.62 1.66
N LEU A 23 4.69 12.62 0.80
CA LEU A 23 3.76 12.28 -0.25
C LEU A 23 2.49 11.63 0.32
N MET A 24 1.32 12.14 -0.10
CA MET A 24 0.01 11.61 0.25
C MET A 24 -0.81 11.36 -1.02
N VAL A 25 -1.48 10.22 -1.09
CA VAL A 25 -2.41 9.85 -2.17
C VAL A 25 -3.84 10.15 -1.73
N ARG A 26 -4.56 10.94 -2.54
CA ARG A 26 -6.00 11.17 -2.33
C ARG A 26 -6.80 10.05 -2.98
N ARG A 27 -7.55 9.29 -2.19
CA ARG A 27 -8.43 8.24 -2.70
C ARG A 27 -9.56 8.88 -3.53
N ARG A 28 -9.82 8.31 -4.70
CA ARG A 28 -10.92 8.74 -5.59
C ARG A 28 -12.29 8.45 -4.98
N VAL A 29 -12.40 7.31 -4.31
CA VAL A 29 -13.57 6.89 -3.54
C VAL A 29 -13.14 6.73 -2.09
N LYS A 30 -13.87 7.36 -1.18
CA LYS A 30 -13.55 7.29 0.25
C LYS A 30 -13.88 5.91 0.80
N GLU A 31 -13.10 5.49 1.78
CA GLU A 31 -13.41 4.33 2.60
C GLU A 31 -13.72 4.83 4.02
N GLY A 32 -15.00 4.99 4.33
CA GLY A 32 -15.43 5.71 5.53
C GLY A 32 -14.88 7.15 5.54
N GLU A 33 -14.10 7.48 6.57
CA GLU A 33 -13.45 8.79 6.73
C GLU A 33 -12.08 8.88 6.03
N LEU A 34 -11.55 7.77 5.51
CA LEU A 34 -10.24 7.72 4.85
C LEU A 34 -10.32 8.32 3.44
N MET A 35 -9.92 9.59 3.32
CA MET A 35 -9.74 10.28 2.05
C MET A 35 -8.28 10.27 1.57
N TRP A 36 -7.32 10.17 2.49
CA TRP A 36 -5.90 10.28 2.20
C TRP A 36 -5.12 9.13 2.84
N GLN A 37 -4.05 8.69 2.17
CA GLN A 37 -3.14 7.64 2.64
C GLN A 37 -1.73 7.88 2.12
N PHE A 38 -0.76 7.12 2.63
CA PHE A 38 0.52 6.91 1.96
C PHE A 38 0.36 6.02 0.72
N PRO A 39 1.26 6.13 -0.28
CA PRO A 39 1.41 5.09 -1.30
C PRO A 39 1.54 3.73 -0.62
N ALA A 40 0.68 2.78 -0.99
CA ALA A 40 0.60 1.48 -0.34
C ALA A 40 -0.12 0.48 -1.23
N GLY A 41 0.30 -0.78 -1.12
CA GLY A 41 -0.25 -1.89 -1.89
C GLY A 41 0.08 -3.25 -1.29
N GLY A 42 -0.44 -4.30 -1.93
CA GLY A 42 -0.16 -5.67 -1.54
C GLY A 42 1.29 -6.06 -1.84
N ILE A 43 1.89 -6.83 -0.95
CA ILE A 43 3.17 -7.48 -1.17
C ILE A 43 2.93 -8.68 -2.09
N GLU A 44 3.50 -8.67 -3.28
CA GLU A 44 3.31 -9.73 -4.29
C GLU A 44 4.17 -10.97 -3.99
N ASP A 45 3.83 -12.11 -4.58
CA ASP A 45 4.55 -13.37 -4.36
C ASP A 45 6.01 -13.25 -4.80
N GLY A 46 6.93 -13.56 -3.89
CA GLY A 46 8.37 -13.47 -4.13
C GLY A 46 8.97 -12.07 -3.96
N GLU A 47 8.17 -11.09 -3.54
CA GLU A 47 8.59 -9.72 -3.24
C GLU A 47 8.83 -9.52 -1.73
N THR A 48 9.82 -8.70 -1.35
CA THR A 48 9.95 -8.20 0.03
C THR A 48 9.07 -6.97 0.27
N ALA A 49 8.82 -6.62 1.53
CA ALA A 49 8.05 -5.41 1.85
C ALA A 49 8.70 -4.12 1.28
N GLU A 50 10.03 -4.05 1.25
CA GLU A 50 10.79 -2.93 0.69
C GLU A 50 10.67 -2.84 -0.83
N GLN A 51 10.72 -3.98 -1.52
CA GLN A 51 10.52 -4.02 -2.98
C GLN A 51 9.10 -3.55 -3.33
N ALA A 52 8.09 -4.00 -2.57
CA ALA A 52 6.71 -3.55 -2.73
C ALA A 52 6.59 -2.03 -2.52
N ALA A 53 7.24 -1.49 -1.49
CA ALA A 53 7.24 -0.05 -1.24
C ALA A 53 7.85 0.76 -2.40
N VAL A 54 8.91 0.25 -3.02
CA VAL A 54 9.51 0.90 -4.20
C VAL A 54 8.56 0.85 -5.39
N ARG A 55 7.98 -0.33 -5.70
CA ARG A 55 7.03 -0.52 -6.82
C ARG A 55 5.81 0.39 -6.72
N GLU A 56 5.21 0.51 -5.53
CA GLU A 56 4.03 1.35 -5.30
C GLU A 56 4.29 2.87 -5.42
N THR A 57 5.56 3.28 -5.62
CA THR A 57 5.96 4.69 -5.73
C THR A 57 6.57 5.07 -7.09
N GLN A 58 6.57 4.15 -8.07
CA GLN A 58 6.97 4.42 -9.46
C GLN A 58 5.80 4.91 -10.32
#